data_AF-A0A661TJ35-F1
#
_entry.id   AF-A0A661TJ35-F1
#
_cell.length_a   1.000
_cell.length_b   1.000
_cell.length_c   1.000
_cell.angle_alpha   90.00
_cell.angle_beta   90.00
_cell.angle_gamma   90.00
#
_symmetry.space_group_name_H-M   'P 1'
#
loop_
_entity.id
_entity.type
_entity.pdbx_description
1 polymer ?
#
loop_
_entity_poly.entity_id
_entity_poly.type
_entity_poly.pdbx_seq_one_letter_code
_entity_poly.pdbx_strand_id
1 'polypeptide(L)'
;MLEALKENKRKLFLAIILIILLLFTYFIILKRKHPLPPPPSPPPSFPIPTSTEKMYYYIPASEKICSQKKTLKEKEKCLDDIKLRKILKEENVKECLKLKTIERRDDCLKALIGYWLSGYQRKDNDRLCLAISDLEKRHMCIDRVTITLLDPKLCDRYSADEPFENQECKDRIKAFQIGENEKNKEDIHKCADLKALEYPKLCLLKSFRWKFKDDCAKVPDKFRDFCIAYYNTRKAKSLDDCESIPLESYKKLCIEKAKTGDWRGGGKFDSDNDDIPDWNELLMGLDPYNPDTDGDGLLDGEEFSFHTNPSERDTDHDGLNDYKEVKIYHTNPNKFDSDDDGVLDGEEVRRGDDPMSGDKDRDGLSDEFEMKIGTDPAVSDTDGDGINDGEEWKRGIDPLRDGEFLADTDGDGLLDIDEVFYGTDRLNPDTDGDGVSDKKEIDALTNPLGPGDMDFDGDGLTDKEEKRYGTNPSLPDSDGDGVSDFEEVKRGVKLQEINY
;
A
#
# COMPACT_ATOMS: atom_id res chain seq x y z
N MET A 1 -22.97 5.16 -60.81
CA MET A 1 -23.95 4.11 -60.44
C MET A 1 -23.40 2.69 -60.60
N LEU A 2 -22.88 2.32 -61.78
CA LEU A 2 -22.27 0.99 -62.02
C LEU A 2 -20.99 0.74 -61.18
N GLU A 3 -20.21 1.78 -60.89
CA GLU A 3 -19.03 1.70 -60.01
C GLU A 3 -19.41 1.56 -58.53
N ALA A 4 -20.43 2.30 -58.05
CA ALA A 4 -20.97 2.17 -56.69
C ALA A 4 -21.57 0.77 -56.42
N LEU A 5 -22.16 0.12 -57.44
CA LEU A 5 -22.62 -1.26 -57.37
C LEU A 5 -21.46 -2.28 -57.30
N LYS A 6 -20.31 -1.99 -57.91
CA LYS A 6 -19.09 -2.82 -57.82
C LYS A 6 -18.46 -2.75 -56.44
N GLU A 7 -18.46 -1.58 -55.84
CA GLU A 7 -17.87 -1.35 -54.51
C GLU A 7 -18.69 -2.00 -53.39
N ASN A 8 -20.03 -1.90 -53.45
CA ASN A 8 -20.91 -2.61 -52.52
C ASN A 8 -20.83 -4.14 -52.66
N LYS A 9 -20.62 -4.65 -53.89
CA LYS A 9 -20.37 -6.09 -54.08
C LYS A 9 -19.01 -6.53 -53.48
N ARG A 10 -17.97 -5.69 -53.55
CA ARG A 10 -16.68 -5.97 -52.90
C ARG A 10 -16.81 -5.97 -51.37
N LYS A 11 -17.52 -5.00 -50.79
CA LYS A 11 -17.76 -4.93 -49.34
C LYS A 11 -18.59 -6.13 -48.85
N LEU A 12 -19.63 -6.52 -49.59
CA LEU A 12 -20.41 -7.71 -49.29
C LEU A 12 -19.57 -9.00 -49.40
N PHE A 13 -18.71 -9.10 -50.40
CA PHE A 13 -17.83 -10.25 -50.58
C PHE A 13 -16.78 -10.36 -49.45
N LEU A 14 -16.19 -9.23 -49.04
CA LEU A 14 -15.27 -9.16 -47.90
C LEU A 14 -15.97 -9.51 -46.57
N ALA A 15 -17.19 -9.03 -46.36
CA ALA A 15 -17.99 -9.37 -45.17
C ALA A 15 -18.31 -10.87 -45.12
N ILE A 16 -18.65 -11.49 -46.25
CA ILE A 16 -18.88 -12.94 -46.33
C ILE A 16 -17.61 -13.73 -46.03
N ILE A 17 -16.44 -13.29 -46.54
CA ILE A 17 -15.16 -13.93 -46.21
C ILE A 17 -14.84 -13.83 -44.72
N LEU A 18 -15.06 -12.67 -44.10
CA LEU A 18 -14.86 -12.46 -42.66
C LEU A 18 -15.78 -13.35 -41.82
N ILE A 19 -17.04 -13.49 -42.21
CA ILE A 19 -18.00 -14.40 -41.54
C ILE A 19 -17.57 -15.85 -41.70
N ILE A 20 -17.10 -16.26 -42.89
CA ILE A 20 -16.59 -17.63 -43.12
C ILE A 20 -15.34 -17.88 -42.26
N LEU A 21 -14.42 -16.93 -42.15
CA LEU A 21 -13.23 -17.04 -41.30
C LEU A 21 -13.59 -17.14 -39.81
N LEU A 22 -14.55 -16.33 -39.33
CA LEU A 22 -15.05 -16.39 -37.95
C LEU A 22 -15.78 -17.72 -37.67
N LEU A 23 -16.53 -18.25 -38.63
CA LEU A 23 -17.16 -19.56 -38.51
C LEU A 23 -16.12 -20.69 -38.54
N PHE A 24 -15.03 -20.54 -39.30
CA PHE A 24 -13.95 -21.51 -39.36
C PHE A 24 -13.13 -21.55 -38.06
N THR A 25 -12.83 -20.39 -37.47
CA THR A 25 -12.18 -20.31 -36.14
C THR A 25 -13.08 -20.85 -35.04
N TYR A 26 -14.39 -20.55 -35.08
CA TYR A 26 -15.39 -21.16 -34.19
C TYR A 26 -15.44 -22.69 -34.34
N PHE A 27 -15.35 -23.21 -35.56
CA PHE A 27 -15.31 -24.67 -35.81
C PHE A 27 -14.02 -25.34 -35.34
N ILE A 28 -12.88 -24.65 -35.40
CA ILE A 28 -11.61 -25.14 -34.84
C ILE A 28 -11.68 -25.21 -33.31
N ILE A 29 -12.32 -24.23 -32.66
CA ILE A 29 -12.55 -24.22 -31.21
C ILE A 29 -13.48 -25.37 -30.81
N LEU A 30 -14.54 -25.65 -31.58
CA LEU A 30 -15.47 -26.77 -31.32
C LEU A 30 -14.88 -28.17 -31.61
N LYS A 31 -13.83 -28.29 -32.43
CA LYS A 31 -13.18 -29.58 -32.74
C LYS A 31 -12.12 -30.02 -31.71
N ARG A 32 -11.74 -29.18 -30.74
CA ARG A 32 -10.98 -29.64 -29.56
C ARG A 32 -11.94 -30.27 -28.53
N LYS A 33 -12.54 -31.41 -28.90
CA LYS A 33 -13.12 -32.34 -27.93
C LYS A 33 -11.96 -33.11 -27.28
N HIS A 34 -11.57 -32.69 -26.07
CA HIS A 34 -10.99 -33.66 -25.13
C HIS A 34 -12.05 -34.74 -24.84
N PRO A 35 -11.67 -36.03 -24.72
CA PRO A 35 -12.62 -37.08 -24.36
C PRO A 35 -13.21 -36.80 -22.98
N LEU A 36 -14.54 -36.89 -22.89
CA LEU A 36 -15.28 -36.85 -21.63
C LEU A 36 -14.94 -38.10 -20.79
N PRO A 37 -14.83 -37.98 -19.46
CA PRO A 37 -14.76 -39.14 -18.58
C PRO A 37 -16.06 -39.96 -18.66
N PRO A 38 -16.02 -41.28 -18.39
CA PRO A 38 -17.20 -42.14 -18.46
C PRO A 38 -18.29 -41.73 -17.45
N PRO A 39 -19.57 -42.06 -17.72
CA PRO A 39 -20.68 -41.66 -16.87
C PRO A 39 -20.60 -42.31 -15.49
N PRO A 40 -21.06 -41.59 -14.43
CA PRO A 40 -21.16 -42.18 -13.09
C PRO A 40 -22.17 -43.33 -13.11
N SER A 41 -21.82 -44.42 -12.43
CA SER A 41 -22.71 -45.55 -12.15
C SER A 41 -24.01 -45.09 -11.49
N PRO A 42 -25.14 -45.79 -11.71
CA PRO A 42 -26.41 -45.45 -11.07
C PRO A 42 -26.26 -45.45 -9.55
N PRO A 43 -27.00 -44.58 -8.82
CA PRO A 43 -26.92 -44.54 -7.38
C PRO A 43 -27.28 -45.94 -6.84
N PRO A 44 -26.47 -46.52 -5.94
CA PRO A 44 -26.97 -47.62 -5.14
C PRO A 44 -28.21 -47.09 -4.42
N SER A 45 -29.32 -47.79 -4.59
CA SER A 45 -30.52 -47.61 -3.77
C SER A 45 -30.07 -47.55 -2.32
N PHE A 46 -30.17 -46.39 -1.69
CA PHE A 46 -29.89 -46.28 -0.27
C PHE A 46 -30.89 -47.17 0.46
N PRO A 47 -30.45 -48.24 1.15
CA PRO A 47 -31.27 -48.79 2.20
C PRO A 47 -31.43 -47.68 3.23
N ILE A 48 -32.63 -47.45 3.75
CA ILE A 48 -32.86 -46.55 4.88
C ILE A 48 -31.99 -47.02 6.05
N PRO A 49 -31.04 -46.22 6.58
CA PRO A 49 -30.36 -46.56 7.81
C PRO A 49 -30.42 -45.35 8.76
N THR A 50 -31.37 -45.44 9.68
CA THR A 50 -31.27 -45.00 11.08
C THR A 50 -30.06 -44.11 11.42
N SER A 51 -30.33 -42.85 11.77
CA SER A 51 -29.69 -42.13 12.89
C SER A 51 -28.22 -42.50 13.13
N THR A 52 -27.30 -41.79 12.48
CA THR A 52 -25.98 -41.38 13.03
C THR A 52 -25.25 -40.58 11.94
N GLU A 53 -25.47 -39.26 11.89
CA GLU A 53 -24.54 -38.38 11.18
C GLU A 53 -23.14 -38.54 11.77
N LYS A 54 -22.18 -38.97 10.95
CA LYS A 54 -20.78 -38.87 11.29
C LYS A 54 -20.40 -37.39 11.25
N MET A 55 -20.19 -36.81 12.43
CA MET A 55 -19.32 -35.66 12.60
C MET A 55 -18.06 -35.86 11.75
N TYR A 56 -17.71 -34.87 10.94
CA TYR A 56 -16.34 -34.73 10.45
C TYR A 56 -15.45 -34.55 11.69
N TYR A 57 -14.88 -35.63 12.19
CA TYR A 57 -13.80 -35.55 13.16
C TYR A 57 -12.63 -34.90 12.45
N TYR A 58 -12.30 -33.68 12.86
CA TYR A 58 -10.98 -33.11 12.69
C TYR A 58 -9.97 -34.15 13.19
N ILE A 59 -9.29 -34.86 12.29
CA ILE A 59 -8.25 -35.81 12.70
C ILE A 59 -7.10 -34.94 13.21
N PRO A 60 -6.79 -34.95 14.52
CA PRO A 60 -5.70 -34.15 15.04
C PRO A 60 -4.41 -34.61 14.36
N ALA A 61 -3.56 -33.65 13.96
CA ALA A 61 -2.21 -33.98 13.51
C ALA A 61 -1.55 -34.87 14.59
N SER A 62 -0.97 -35.99 14.17
CA SER A 62 -0.20 -36.89 15.02
C SER A 62 1.23 -36.98 14.49
N GLU A 63 2.19 -37.34 15.33
CA GLU A 63 3.59 -37.50 14.93
C GLU A 63 3.74 -38.46 13.73
N LYS A 64 2.84 -39.45 13.62
CA LYS A 64 2.75 -40.38 12.50
C LYS A 64 2.28 -39.72 11.18
N ILE A 65 1.42 -38.71 11.25
CA ILE A 65 0.98 -37.93 10.08
C ILE A 65 2.06 -36.91 9.69
N CYS A 66 2.73 -36.30 10.67
CA CYS A 66 3.79 -35.35 10.39
C CYS A 66 5.01 -36.00 9.75
N SER A 67 5.37 -37.22 10.15
CA SER A 67 6.49 -37.96 9.53
C SER A 67 6.26 -38.33 8.05
N GLN A 68 5.01 -38.30 7.57
CA GLN A 68 4.61 -38.57 6.18
C GLN A 68 4.69 -37.34 5.26
N LYS A 69 5.03 -36.15 5.77
CA LYS A 69 5.20 -34.94 4.94
C LYS A 69 6.40 -35.07 4.01
N LYS A 70 6.34 -34.41 2.85
CA LYS A 70 7.33 -34.61 1.76
C LYS A 70 8.64 -33.91 2.06
N THR A 71 8.59 -32.72 2.63
CA THR A 71 9.78 -31.90 2.91
C THR A 71 10.09 -31.83 4.41
N LEU A 72 11.36 -31.58 4.76
CA LEU A 72 11.78 -31.40 6.16
C LEU A 72 11.06 -30.21 6.81
N LYS A 73 10.93 -29.10 6.08
CA LYS A 73 10.22 -27.88 6.51
C LYS A 73 8.74 -28.16 6.84
N GLU A 74 8.05 -28.98 6.04
CA GLU A 74 6.65 -29.36 6.32
C GLU A 74 6.54 -30.33 7.51
N LYS A 75 7.52 -31.22 7.71
CA LYS A 75 7.57 -32.12 8.88
C LYS A 75 7.72 -31.31 10.16
N GLU A 76 8.67 -30.37 10.18
CA GLU A 76 8.95 -29.48 11.30
C GLU A 76 7.73 -28.60 11.62
N LYS A 77 7.16 -27.92 10.61
CA LYS A 77 5.93 -27.11 10.76
C LYS A 77 4.77 -27.91 11.37
N CYS A 78 4.57 -29.15 10.91
CA CYS A 78 3.51 -30.03 11.41
C CYS A 78 3.74 -30.47 12.87
N LEU A 79 4.98 -30.80 13.24
CA LEU A 79 5.33 -31.16 14.62
C LEU A 79 5.21 -29.96 15.57
N ASP A 80 5.58 -28.77 15.10
CA ASP A 80 5.41 -27.53 15.85
C ASP A 80 3.93 -27.19 16.05
N ASP A 81 3.06 -27.42 15.06
CA ASP A 81 1.60 -27.25 15.22
C ASP A 81 1.01 -28.21 16.27
N ILE A 82 1.51 -29.46 16.35
CA ILE A 82 1.12 -30.40 17.41
C ILE A 82 1.56 -29.87 18.78
N LYS A 83 2.81 -29.40 18.87
CA LYS A 83 3.35 -28.84 20.09
C LYS A 83 2.56 -27.61 20.53
N LEU A 84 2.24 -26.71 19.61
CA LEU A 84 1.42 -25.53 19.86
C LEU A 84 0.05 -25.91 20.41
N ARG A 85 -0.66 -26.86 19.78
CA ARG A 85 -1.97 -27.35 20.29
C ARG A 85 -1.87 -27.94 21.69
N LYS A 86 -0.78 -28.64 22.00
CA LYS A 86 -0.54 -29.18 23.34
C LYS A 86 -0.36 -28.05 24.35
N ILE A 87 0.45 -27.04 24.02
CA ILE A 87 0.66 -25.85 24.86
C ILE A 87 -0.66 -25.11 25.11
N LEU A 88 -1.47 -24.92 24.07
CA LEU A 88 -2.78 -24.27 24.16
C LEU A 88 -3.76 -25.06 25.03
N LYS A 89 -3.77 -26.39 24.92
CA LYS A 89 -4.61 -27.27 25.75
C LYS A 89 -4.18 -27.30 27.21
N GLU A 90 -2.88 -27.18 27.48
CA GLU A 90 -2.30 -27.15 28.82
C GLU A 90 -2.26 -25.73 29.42
N GLU A 91 -2.67 -24.72 28.64
CA GLU A 91 -2.70 -23.30 29.02
C GLU A 91 -1.36 -22.77 29.55
N ASN A 92 -0.24 -23.24 28.97
CA ASN A 92 1.09 -23.02 29.53
C ASN A 92 1.84 -21.88 28.83
N VAL A 93 1.66 -20.66 29.34
CA VAL A 93 2.33 -19.43 28.85
C VAL A 93 3.85 -19.57 28.80
N LYS A 94 4.46 -20.22 29.79
CA LYS A 94 5.93 -20.40 29.82
C LYS A 94 6.44 -21.25 28.67
N GLU A 95 5.62 -22.16 28.14
CA GLU A 95 5.97 -22.94 26.95
C GLU A 95 5.76 -22.16 25.66
N CYS A 96 4.79 -21.23 25.58
CA CYS A 96 4.70 -20.28 24.46
C CYS A 96 5.97 -19.44 24.33
N LEU A 97 6.46 -18.90 25.46
CA LEU A 97 7.68 -18.08 25.49
C LEU A 97 8.95 -18.85 25.08
N LYS A 98 8.92 -20.19 25.14
CA LYS A 98 10.03 -21.06 24.70
C LYS A 98 9.97 -21.41 23.22
N LEU A 99 8.95 -20.97 22.48
CA LEU A 99 8.89 -21.18 21.03
C LEU A 99 10.02 -20.41 20.35
N LYS A 100 10.66 -21.10 19.39
CA LYS A 100 11.89 -20.65 18.73
C LYS A 100 11.67 -19.43 17.86
N THR A 101 10.59 -19.41 17.07
CA THR A 101 10.28 -18.29 16.19
C THR A 101 9.39 -17.28 16.91
N ILE A 102 9.64 -16.00 16.65
CA ILE A 102 8.89 -14.88 17.22
C ILE A 102 7.42 -14.96 16.80
N GLU A 103 7.15 -15.15 15.52
CA GLU A 103 5.80 -15.29 14.97
C GLU A 103 4.96 -16.36 15.69
N ARG A 104 5.53 -17.54 15.96
CA ARG A 104 4.81 -18.62 16.65
C ARG A 104 4.61 -18.36 18.13
N ARG A 105 5.55 -17.65 18.77
CA ARG A 105 5.41 -17.21 20.16
C ARG A 105 4.24 -16.24 20.26
N ASP A 106 4.19 -15.27 19.36
CA ASP A 106 3.15 -14.25 19.28
C ASP A 106 1.77 -14.87 19.02
N ASP A 107 1.67 -15.80 18.06
CA ASP A 107 0.44 -16.55 17.79
C ASP A 107 -0.02 -17.39 18.99
N CYS A 108 0.92 -18.03 19.69
CA CYS A 108 0.65 -18.84 20.88
C CYS A 108 0.10 -17.99 22.03
N LEU A 109 0.71 -16.84 22.28
CA LEU A 109 0.27 -15.89 23.31
C LEU A 109 -1.11 -15.33 22.97
N LYS A 110 -1.32 -14.87 21.73
CA LYS A 110 -2.63 -14.39 21.23
C LYS A 110 -3.72 -15.45 21.39
N ALA A 111 -3.43 -16.71 21.05
CA ALA A 111 -4.38 -17.81 21.17
C ALA A 111 -4.69 -18.17 22.63
N LEU A 112 -3.70 -18.24 23.53
CA LEU A 112 -3.94 -18.49 24.96
C LEU A 112 -4.84 -17.41 25.56
N ILE A 113 -4.58 -16.15 25.24
CA ILE A 113 -5.39 -15.02 25.71
C ILE A 113 -6.82 -15.14 25.15
N GLY A 114 -6.98 -15.50 23.87
CA GLY A 114 -8.29 -15.78 23.27
C GLY A 114 -9.10 -16.89 23.96
N TYR A 115 -8.44 -17.98 24.39
CA TYR A 115 -9.08 -19.07 25.15
C TYR A 115 -9.41 -18.66 26.58
N TRP A 116 -8.50 -17.96 27.26
CA TRP A 116 -8.69 -17.50 28.63
C TRP A 116 -9.83 -16.51 28.78
N LEU A 117 -10.17 -15.75 27.74
CA LEU A 117 -11.32 -14.83 27.77
C LEU A 117 -12.69 -15.56 27.70
N SER A 118 -12.71 -16.87 27.43
CA SER A 118 -13.89 -17.74 27.63
C SER A 118 -14.02 -18.29 29.06
N GLY A 119 -12.98 -18.11 29.89
CA GLY A 119 -12.88 -18.55 31.27
C GLY A 119 -12.64 -17.39 32.24
N TYR A 120 -13.06 -17.55 33.49
CA TYR A 120 -13.13 -16.44 34.46
C TYR A 120 -11.75 -16.15 35.12
N GLN A 121 -10.70 -15.78 34.38
CA GLN A 121 -9.43 -15.32 34.97
C GLN A 121 -8.97 -13.96 34.42
N ARG A 122 -9.05 -12.95 35.30
CA ARG A 122 -8.75 -11.54 35.05
C ARG A 122 -7.61 -11.11 35.97
N LYS A 123 -6.46 -10.73 35.40
CA LYS A 123 -5.55 -9.64 35.85
C LYS A 123 -4.14 -9.68 35.24
N ASP A 124 -3.69 -10.82 34.69
CA ASP A 124 -2.32 -10.92 34.13
C ASP A 124 -2.29 -10.94 32.59
N ASN A 125 -3.44 -11.03 31.92
CA ASN A 125 -3.55 -11.20 30.47
C ASN A 125 -3.14 -9.96 29.68
N ASP A 126 -3.30 -8.78 30.28
CA ASP A 126 -2.93 -7.51 29.69
C ASP A 126 -1.40 -7.38 29.57
N ARG A 127 -0.63 -7.80 30.58
CA ARG A 127 0.85 -7.85 30.52
C ARG A 127 1.37 -8.85 29.49
N LEU A 128 0.59 -9.87 29.16
CA LEU A 128 0.95 -10.84 28.13
C LEU A 128 0.85 -10.25 26.72
N CYS A 129 -0.05 -9.29 26.48
CA CYS A 129 -0.10 -8.61 25.18
C CYS A 129 1.22 -7.87 24.89
N LEU A 130 1.84 -7.24 25.89
CA LEU A 130 3.15 -6.58 25.73
C LEU A 130 4.30 -7.55 25.43
N ALA A 131 4.11 -8.85 25.63
CA ALA A 131 5.10 -9.86 25.28
C ALA A 131 5.00 -10.31 23.81
N ILE A 132 3.99 -9.85 23.07
CA ILE A 132 3.83 -10.05 21.63
C ILE A 132 4.75 -9.04 20.95
N SER A 133 5.71 -9.53 20.15
CA SER A 133 6.73 -8.69 19.55
C SER A 133 6.18 -7.94 18.34
N ASP A 134 5.37 -8.63 17.55
CA ASP A 134 4.60 -8.11 16.42
C ASP A 134 3.57 -7.06 16.89
N LEU A 135 3.64 -5.87 16.29
CA LEU A 135 2.87 -4.69 16.71
C LEU A 135 1.37 -4.88 16.45
N GLU A 136 0.99 -5.29 15.23
CA GLU A 136 -0.39 -5.54 14.83
C GLU A 136 -1.05 -6.62 15.73
N LYS A 137 -0.37 -7.75 15.94
CA LYS A 137 -0.87 -8.82 16.83
C LYS A 137 -0.97 -8.38 18.28
N ARG A 138 -0.11 -7.46 18.73
CA ARG A 138 -0.17 -6.85 20.05
C ARG A 138 -1.40 -5.94 20.17
N HIS A 139 -1.68 -5.10 19.18
CA HIS A 139 -2.86 -4.22 19.15
C HIS A 139 -4.15 -5.03 19.23
N MET A 140 -4.29 -6.05 18.36
CA MET A 140 -5.43 -6.97 18.40
C MET A 140 -5.61 -7.64 19.77
N CYS A 141 -4.50 -7.96 20.46
CA CYS A 141 -4.54 -8.53 21.79
C CYS A 141 -5.05 -7.52 22.82
N ILE A 142 -4.49 -6.30 22.83
CA ILE A 142 -4.87 -5.22 23.73
C ILE A 142 -6.37 -4.93 23.56
N ASP A 143 -6.83 -4.78 22.33
CA ASP A 143 -8.22 -4.50 21.98
C ASP A 143 -9.19 -5.54 22.55
N ARG A 144 -8.88 -6.81 22.30
CA ARG A 144 -9.73 -7.92 22.74
C ARG A 144 -9.77 -8.04 24.27
N VAL A 145 -8.63 -7.90 24.93
CA VAL A 145 -8.55 -7.90 26.40
C VAL A 145 -9.33 -6.73 26.96
N THR A 146 -9.20 -5.56 26.34
CA THR A 146 -9.79 -4.34 26.86
C THR A 146 -11.31 -4.31 26.71
N ILE A 147 -11.86 -4.78 25.59
CA ILE A 147 -13.31 -4.97 25.42
C ILE A 147 -13.86 -5.96 26.46
N THR A 148 -13.14 -7.07 26.71
CA THR A 148 -13.61 -8.09 27.65
C THR A 148 -13.60 -7.62 29.10
N LEU A 149 -12.60 -6.82 29.47
CA LEU A 149 -12.46 -6.27 30.82
C LEU A 149 -13.24 -4.96 31.01
N LEU A 150 -13.63 -4.32 29.91
CA LEU A 150 -14.23 -2.99 29.86
C LEU A 150 -13.41 -1.95 30.67
N ASP A 151 -12.08 -1.95 30.52
CA ASP A 151 -11.18 -1.06 31.28
C ASP A 151 -10.38 -0.11 30.35
N PRO A 152 -10.77 1.16 30.20
CA PRO A 152 -10.12 2.11 29.29
C PRO A 152 -8.65 2.41 29.61
N LYS A 153 -8.17 2.10 30.82
CA LYS A 153 -6.76 2.30 31.19
C LYS A 153 -5.82 1.37 30.44
N LEU A 154 -6.33 0.26 29.89
CA LEU A 154 -5.51 -0.66 29.12
C LEU A 154 -5.19 -0.12 27.72
N CYS A 155 -5.93 0.88 27.23
CA CYS A 155 -5.59 1.60 25.99
C CYS A 155 -4.33 2.46 26.15
N ASP A 156 -3.94 2.85 27.37
CA ASP A 156 -2.69 3.61 27.60
C ASP A 156 -1.42 2.76 27.34
N ARG A 157 -1.58 1.55 26.78
CA ARG A 157 -0.50 0.65 26.36
C ARG A 157 -0.14 0.76 24.89
N TYR A 158 -0.96 1.45 24.09
CA TYR A 158 -0.53 1.97 22.80
C TYR A 158 0.66 2.92 23.02
N SER A 159 1.56 2.98 22.04
CA SER A 159 2.75 3.81 22.12
C SER A 159 2.38 5.30 22.20
N ALA A 160 3.34 6.15 22.57
CA ALA A 160 3.09 7.60 22.58
C ALA A 160 2.88 8.16 21.16
N ASP A 161 3.37 7.44 20.16
CA ASP A 161 3.37 7.78 18.74
C ASP A 161 2.10 7.23 18.03
N GLU A 162 1.21 6.55 18.76
CA GLU A 162 -0.07 5.96 18.29
C GLU A 162 -1.30 6.66 18.96
N PRO A 163 -1.50 7.97 18.75
CA PRO A 163 -2.57 8.71 19.42
C PRO A 163 -3.98 8.33 18.93
N PHE A 164 -4.09 7.83 17.69
CA PHE A 164 -5.37 7.47 17.08
C PHE A 164 -5.90 6.16 17.66
N GLU A 165 -5.13 5.09 17.63
CA GLU A 165 -5.46 3.76 18.15
C GLU A 165 -5.77 3.81 19.65
N ASN A 166 -5.02 4.65 20.38
CA ASN A 166 -5.30 4.94 21.78
C ASN A 166 -6.72 5.52 21.98
N GLN A 167 -7.07 6.52 21.17
CA GLN A 167 -8.36 7.21 21.23
C GLN A 167 -9.51 6.31 20.73
N GLU A 168 -9.28 5.56 19.67
CA GLU A 168 -10.23 4.61 19.10
C GLU A 168 -10.53 3.47 20.10
N CYS A 169 -9.50 2.89 20.70
CA CYS A 169 -9.62 1.91 21.78
C CYS A 169 -10.50 2.44 22.92
N LYS A 170 -10.24 3.68 23.37
CA LYS A 170 -11.02 4.35 24.43
C LYS A 170 -12.48 4.54 24.04
N ASP A 171 -12.74 5.01 22.83
CA ASP A 171 -14.10 5.25 22.33
C ASP A 171 -14.90 3.95 22.18
N ARG A 172 -14.26 2.89 21.67
CA ARG A 172 -14.85 1.56 21.58
C ARG A 172 -15.26 1.00 22.95
N ILE A 173 -14.40 1.10 23.97
CA ILE A 173 -14.73 0.61 25.32
C ILE A 173 -15.86 1.40 25.93
N LYS A 174 -15.82 2.72 25.78
CA LYS A 174 -16.88 3.61 26.27
C LYS A 174 -18.21 3.28 25.60
N ALA A 175 -18.21 2.98 24.29
CA ALA A 175 -19.39 2.49 23.59
C ALA A 175 -19.95 1.17 24.18
N PHE A 176 -19.09 0.19 24.47
CA PHE A 176 -19.50 -1.08 25.08
C PHE A 176 -20.01 -0.92 26.52
N GLN A 177 -19.35 -0.09 27.33
CA GLN A 177 -19.78 0.20 28.71
C GLN A 177 -21.17 0.84 28.77
N ILE A 178 -21.47 1.75 27.83
CA ILE A 178 -22.80 2.36 27.69
C ILE A 178 -23.83 1.33 27.18
N GLY A 179 -23.41 0.43 26.28
CA GLY A 179 -24.26 -0.59 25.68
C GLY A 179 -24.67 -1.75 26.60
N GLU A 180 -23.80 -2.19 27.53
CA GLU A 180 -24.05 -3.36 28.39
C GLU A 180 -24.67 -3.03 29.76
N ASN A 181 -24.48 -1.83 30.29
CA ASN A 181 -24.79 -1.57 31.69
C ASN A 181 -26.21 -1.00 31.89
N GLU A 182 -27.11 -1.86 32.38
CA GLU A 182 -28.46 -1.48 32.81
C GLU A 182 -28.51 -0.40 33.92
N LYS A 183 -27.39 0.01 34.52
CA LYS A 183 -27.36 1.13 35.50
C LYS A 183 -26.96 2.47 34.90
N ASN A 184 -26.25 2.50 33.76
CA ASN A 184 -25.81 3.74 33.09
C ASN A 184 -26.89 4.26 32.12
N LYS A 185 -28.13 4.15 32.56
CA LYS A 185 -29.38 4.34 31.82
C LYS A 185 -29.62 5.78 31.34
N GLU A 186 -28.84 6.74 31.81
CA GLU A 186 -28.90 8.19 31.47
C GLU A 186 -27.78 8.62 30.50
N ASP A 187 -26.84 7.72 30.18
CA ASP A 187 -25.60 8.06 29.49
C ASP A 187 -25.66 7.93 27.95
N ILE A 188 -26.83 7.70 27.36
CA ILE A 188 -26.96 7.56 25.89
C ILE A 188 -26.54 8.84 25.15
N HIS A 189 -26.69 10.01 25.78
CA HIS A 189 -26.17 11.28 25.27
C HIS A 189 -24.64 11.25 25.14
N LYS A 190 -23.93 10.47 25.98
CA LYS A 190 -22.48 10.32 25.92
C LYS A 190 -22.01 9.48 24.73
N CYS A 191 -22.90 8.74 24.05
CA CYS A 191 -22.57 8.13 22.75
C CYS A 191 -22.29 9.21 21.70
N ALA A 192 -22.89 10.40 21.83
CA ALA A 192 -22.65 11.53 20.94
C ALA A 192 -21.25 12.17 21.14
N ASP A 193 -20.64 11.93 22.31
CA ASP A 193 -19.33 12.47 22.70
C ASP A 193 -18.16 11.53 22.34
N LEU A 194 -18.42 10.43 21.64
CA LEU A 194 -17.38 9.56 21.08
C LEU A 194 -16.82 10.23 19.82
N LYS A 195 -15.50 10.26 19.68
CA LYS A 195 -14.82 10.99 18.60
C LYS A 195 -14.67 10.16 17.33
N ALA A 196 -14.32 8.89 17.48
CA ALA A 196 -14.25 7.95 16.36
C ALA A 196 -15.64 7.74 15.75
N LEU A 197 -15.78 7.94 14.44
CA LEU A 197 -17.06 8.15 13.73
C LEU A 197 -18.05 6.97 13.85
N GLU A 198 -17.54 5.75 13.95
CA GLU A 198 -18.34 4.52 13.93
C GLU A 198 -18.97 4.16 15.28
N TYR A 199 -18.22 4.39 16.36
CA TYR A 199 -18.62 3.96 17.70
C TYR A 199 -19.84 4.68 18.29
N PRO A 200 -20.15 5.96 17.98
CA PRO A 200 -21.44 6.57 18.32
C PRO A 200 -22.64 5.74 17.85
N LYS A 201 -22.65 5.29 16.58
CA LYS A 201 -23.76 4.52 16.00
C LYS A 201 -23.88 3.15 16.66
N LEU A 202 -22.75 2.43 16.82
CA LEU A 202 -22.69 1.13 17.50
C LEU A 202 -23.08 1.20 18.98
N CYS A 203 -22.64 2.24 19.69
CA CYS A 203 -23.02 2.55 21.08
C CYS A 203 -24.54 2.66 21.21
N LEU A 204 -25.16 3.47 20.35
CA LEU A 204 -26.60 3.69 20.32
C LEU A 204 -27.37 2.39 20.02
N LEU A 205 -26.94 1.62 19.02
CA LEU A 205 -27.54 0.33 18.65
C LEU A 205 -27.58 -0.68 19.81
N LYS A 206 -26.47 -0.81 20.55
CA LYS A 206 -26.43 -1.68 21.72
C LYS A 206 -27.37 -1.19 22.82
N SER A 207 -27.41 0.12 23.07
CA SER A 207 -28.35 0.72 24.02
C SER A 207 -29.82 0.55 23.60
N PHE A 208 -30.12 0.54 22.29
CA PHE A 208 -31.46 0.33 21.74
C PHE A 208 -31.98 -1.10 21.95
N ARG A 209 -31.13 -2.11 21.83
CA ARG A 209 -31.53 -3.53 21.87
C ARG A 209 -32.22 -3.95 23.18
N TRP A 210 -32.03 -3.22 24.29
CA TRP A 210 -32.50 -3.60 25.62
C TRP A 210 -33.52 -2.65 26.27
N LYS A 211 -33.53 -1.34 25.95
CA LYS A 211 -34.28 -0.35 26.76
C LYS A 211 -35.35 0.46 26.02
N PHE A 212 -35.10 0.89 24.79
CA PHE A 212 -36.01 1.80 24.06
C PHE A 212 -36.77 1.05 22.99
N LYS A 213 -37.46 -0.02 23.38
CA LYS A 213 -38.37 -0.73 22.48
C LYS A 213 -39.42 0.28 21.97
N ASP A 214 -39.10 0.90 20.83
CA ASP A 214 -39.92 1.83 20.05
C ASP A 214 -40.06 3.28 20.57
N ASP A 215 -39.15 3.77 21.42
CA ASP A 215 -39.21 5.16 21.95
C ASP A 215 -38.01 6.02 21.49
N CYS A 216 -37.98 6.32 20.20
CA CYS A 216 -36.94 7.16 19.58
C CYS A 216 -37.01 8.65 19.97
N ALA A 217 -38.04 9.09 20.70
CA ALA A 217 -38.16 10.46 21.18
C ALA A 217 -37.11 10.80 22.25
N LYS A 218 -36.59 9.80 22.97
CA LYS A 218 -35.56 9.95 24.01
C LYS A 218 -34.13 9.92 23.47
N VAL A 219 -33.96 9.86 22.16
CA VAL A 219 -32.67 9.83 21.47
C VAL A 219 -32.25 11.26 21.12
N PRO A 220 -30.95 11.61 21.21
CA PRO A 220 -30.46 12.89 20.71
C PRO A 220 -30.89 13.14 19.26
N ASP A 221 -31.22 14.38 18.91
CA ASP A 221 -31.79 14.73 17.60
C ASP A 221 -30.94 14.21 16.43
N LYS A 222 -29.59 14.31 16.53
CA LYS A 222 -28.62 13.81 15.53
C LYS A 222 -28.81 12.33 15.16
N PHE A 223 -29.38 11.52 16.06
CA PHE A 223 -29.53 10.07 15.86
C PHE A 223 -30.99 9.59 15.85
N ARG A 224 -31.95 10.53 15.91
CA ARG A 224 -33.37 10.19 15.96
C ARG A 224 -33.82 9.49 14.67
N ASP A 225 -33.39 9.99 13.51
CA ASP A 225 -33.75 9.41 12.21
C ASP A 225 -33.20 7.99 12.07
N PHE A 226 -31.96 7.76 12.52
CA PHE A 226 -31.36 6.44 12.58
C PHE A 226 -32.15 5.47 13.47
N CYS A 227 -32.54 5.91 14.68
CA CYS A 227 -33.37 5.10 15.57
C CYS A 227 -34.70 4.72 14.90
N ILE A 228 -35.39 5.70 14.33
CA ILE A 228 -36.68 5.49 13.66
C ILE A 228 -36.52 4.51 12.50
N ALA A 229 -35.51 4.73 11.65
CA ALA A 229 -35.24 3.88 10.49
C ALA A 229 -34.94 2.44 10.91
N TYR A 230 -34.07 2.23 11.90
CA TYR A 230 -33.72 0.91 12.39
C TYR A 230 -34.93 0.12 12.91
N TYR A 231 -35.76 0.73 13.78
CA TYR A 231 -36.93 0.05 14.32
C TYR A 231 -38.02 -0.19 13.28
N ASN A 232 -38.32 0.82 12.44
CA ASN A 232 -39.37 0.69 11.43
C ASN A 232 -39.01 -0.37 10.39
N THR A 233 -37.75 -0.45 9.94
CA THR A 233 -37.29 -1.48 8.99
C THR A 233 -37.40 -2.91 9.54
N ARG A 234 -37.23 -3.08 10.86
CA ARG A 234 -37.38 -4.39 11.53
C ARG A 234 -38.84 -4.77 11.80
N LYS A 235 -39.72 -3.78 11.93
CA LYS A 235 -41.14 -3.97 12.23
C LYS A 235 -42.03 -4.03 11.00
N ALA A 236 -41.57 -3.46 9.88
CA ALA A 236 -42.28 -3.45 8.63
C ALA A 236 -42.73 -4.87 8.25
N LYS A 237 -43.98 -4.97 7.78
CA LYS A 237 -44.59 -6.20 7.28
C LYS A 237 -45.21 -6.01 5.90
N SER A 238 -45.17 -4.78 5.39
CA SER A 238 -45.76 -4.37 4.12
C SER A 238 -44.92 -3.27 3.48
N LEU A 239 -45.16 -3.03 2.19
CA LEU A 239 -44.50 -1.96 1.45
C LEU A 239 -44.84 -0.58 2.04
N ASP A 240 -46.09 -0.40 2.50
CA ASP A 240 -46.58 0.86 3.08
C ASP A 240 -45.83 1.23 4.37
N ASP A 241 -45.42 0.23 5.17
CA ASP A 241 -44.62 0.47 6.38
C ASP A 241 -43.25 1.09 6.04
N CYS A 242 -42.69 0.75 4.87
CA CYS A 242 -41.37 1.21 4.44
C CYS A 242 -41.35 2.69 4.04
N GLU A 243 -42.48 3.26 3.61
CA GLU A 243 -42.55 4.68 3.22
C GLU A 243 -42.28 5.64 4.39
N SER A 244 -42.49 5.17 5.62
CA SER A 244 -42.29 5.94 6.85
C SER A 244 -40.85 5.97 7.36
N ILE A 245 -39.91 5.33 6.65
CA ILE A 245 -38.51 5.23 7.06
C ILE A 245 -37.74 6.47 6.58
N PRO A 246 -37.10 7.25 7.49
CA PRO A 246 -36.47 8.53 7.15
C PRO A 246 -35.11 8.40 6.46
N LEU A 247 -34.41 7.27 6.62
CA LEU A 247 -33.10 7.04 6.00
C LEU A 247 -33.27 6.20 4.73
N GLU A 248 -32.76 6.71 3.61
CA GLU A 248 -32.95 6.10 2.28
C GLU A 248 -32.38 4.68 2.20
N SER A 249 -31.18 4.44 2.75
CA SER A 249 -30.55 3.10 2.74
C SER A 249 -31.40 2.07 3.51
N TYR A 250 -31.96 2.45 4.66
CA TYR A 250 -32.90 1.61 5.42
C TYR A 250 -34.24 1.43 4.69
N LYS A 251 -34.72 2.46 4.01
CA LYS A 251 -35.98 2.43 3.24
C LYS A 251 -35.86 1.46 2.06
N LYS A 252 -34.77 1.53 1.29
CA LYS A 252 -34.48 0.60 0.19
C LYS A 252 -34.44 -0.84 0.68
N LEU A 253 -33.70 -1.12 1.76
CA LEU A 253 -33.63 -2.45 2.36
C LEU A 253 -35.01 -2.95 2.82
N CYS A 254 -35.83 -2.08 3.40
CA CYS A 254 -37.20 -2.42 3.77
C CYS A 254 -38.05 -2.83 2.56
N ILE A 255 -38.00 -2.04 1.48
CA ILE A 255 -38.72 -2.28 0.24
C ILE A 255 -38.29 -3.61 -0.38
N GLU A 256 -36.99 -3.92 -0.35
CA GLU A 256 -36.45 -5.15 -0.87
C GLU A 256 -36.93 -6.37 -0.09
N LYS A 257 -36.85 -6.34 1.24
CA LYS A 257 -37.42 -7.37 2.12
C LYS A 257 -38.91 -7.57 1.87
N ALA A 258 -39.64 -6.48 1.63
CA ALA A 258 -41.06 -6.53 1.31
C ALA A 258 -41.35 -7.22 -0.03
N LYS A 259 -40.50 -7.01 -1.03
CA LYS A 259 -40.61 -7.65 -2.35
C LYS A 259 -40.26 -9.14 -2.33
N THR A 260 -39.21 -9.52 -1.59
CA THR A 260 -38.76 -10.93 -1.51
C THR A 260 -39.63 -11.77 -0.57
N GLY A 261 -40.41 -11.13 0.31
CA GLY A 261 -41.19 -11.81 1.33
C GLY A 261 -40.33 -12.41 2.44
N ASP A 262 -39.02 -12.13 2.43
CA ASP A 262 -38.08 -12.62 3.43
C ASP A 262 -38.06 -11.72 4.67
N TRP A 263 -39.12 -11.83 5.46
CA TRP A 263 -39.27 -11.13 6.73
C TRP A 263 -38.53 -11.82 7.90
N ARG A 264 -37.99 -13.03 7.68
CA ARG A 264 -37.32 -13.86 8.70
C ARG A 264 -35.81 -14.03 8.46
N GLY A 265 -35.29 -13.63 7.31
CA GLY A 265 -33.91 -13.82 6.88
C GLY A 265 -32.95 -12.91 7.62
N GLY A 266 -32.20 -13.49 8.55
CA GLY A 266 -31.04 -12.84 9.14
C GLY A 266 -29.96 -12.64 8.08
N GLY A 267 -29.60 -11.38 7.82
CA GLY A 267 -28.25 -10.97 7.38
C GLY A 267 -27.61 -11.77 6.26
N LYS A 268 -28.34 -12.07 5.18
CA LYS A 268 -27.81 -12.71 3.96
C LYS A 268 -28.11 -11.94 2.68
N PHE A 269 -28.75 -10.77 2.80
CA PHE A 269 -28.76 -9.81 1.71
C PHE A 269 -27.41 -9.13 1.76
N ASP A 270 -26.76 -9.12 0.60
CA ASP A 270 -25.49 -8.50 0.27
C ASP A 270 -25.75 -7.96 -1.15
N SER A 271 -26.22 -6.72 -1.18
CA SER A 271 -26.88 -6.12 -2.33
C SER A 271 -25.88 -5.65 -3.39
N ASP A 272 -24.66 -5.30 -2.98
CA ASP A 272 -23.55 -4.91 -3.84
C ASP A 272 -22.46 -5.97 -4.00
N ASN A 273 -22.53 -7.07 -3.23
CA ASN A 273 -21.67 -8.26 -3.34
C ASN A 273 -20.21 -7.99 -2.95
N ASP A 274 -20.01 -7.23 -1.89
CA ASP A 274 -18.70 -6.95 -1.30
C ASP A 274 -18.33 -7.91 -0.15
N ASP A 275 -19.12 -8.96 0.07
CA ASP A 275 -19.02 -9.93 1.16
C ASP A 275 -19.41 -9.38 2.56
N ILE A 276 -20.00 -8.17 2.63
CA ILE A 276 -20.65 -7.61 3.81
C ILE A 276 -22.17 -7.66 3.63
N PRO A 277 -22.93 -8.25 4.57
CA PRO A 277 -24.38 -8.19 4.48
C PRO A 277 -24.93 -6.76 4.69
N ASP A 278 -25.96 -6.35 3.93
CA ASP A 278 -26.63 -5.02 4.01
C ASP A 278 -26.93 -4.57 5.45
N TRP A 279 -27.34 -5.51 6.29
CA TRP A 279 -27.67 -5.22 7.67
C TRP A 279 -26.45 -4.84 8.50
N ASN A 280 -25.27 -5.37 8.19
CA ASN A 280 -24.03 -5.02 8.86
C ASN A 280 -23.54 -3.66 8.39
N GLU A 281 -23.57 -3.41 7.09
CA GLU A 281 -23.21 -2.11 6.49
C GLU A 281 -24.05 -0.97 7.06
N LEU A 282 -25.38 -1.13 7.13
CA LEU A 282 -26.26 -0.14 7.76
C LEU A 282 -25.97 0.12 9.25
N LEU A 283 -25.38 -0.85 9.96
CA LEU A 283 -25.00 -0.70 11.37
C LEU A 283 -23.65 0.00 11.51
N MET A 284 -22.73 -0.26 10.58
CA MET A 284 -21.41 0.38 10.47
C MET A 284 -21.52 1.80 9.89
N GLY A 285 -22.59 2.07 9.13
CA GLY A 285 -22.84 3.35 8.49
C GLY A 285 -22.31 3.44 7.07
N LEU A 286 -22.07 2.29 6.43
CA LEU A 286 -21.70 2.10 5.03
C LEU A 286 -22.96 2.10 4.15
N ASP A 287 -22.79 2.11 2.82
CA ASP A 287 -23.91 2.08 1.87
C ASP A 287 -24.09 0.68 1.26
N PRO A 288 -25.17 -0.07 1.62
CA PRO A 288 -25.45 -1.43 1.13
C PRO A 288 -25.60 -1.64 -0.37
N TYR A 289 -25.45 -0.59 -1.15
CA TYR A 289 -25.66 -0.59 -2.58
C TYR A 289 -24.43 -0.03 -3.31
N ASN A 290 -23.34 0.17 -2.59
CA ASN A 290 -22.10 0.71 -3.07
C ASN A 290 -20.95 -0.07 -2.42
N PRO A 291 -20.30 -0.98 -3.15
CA PRO A 291 -19.33 -1.92 -2.57
C PRO A 291 -17.98 -1.26 -2.18
N ASP A 292 -17.89 0.06 -2.32
CA ASP A 292 -16.72 0.93 -2.06
C ASP A 292 -17.28 2.29 -1.58
N THR A 293 -17.62 2.35 -0.30
CA THR A 293 -18.41 3.41 0.33
C THR A 293 -17.72 4.77 0.23
N ASP A 294 -16.40 4.84 0.40
CA ASP A 294 -15.64 6.08 0.34
C ASP A 294 -15.10 6.42 -1.07
N GLY A 295 -15.09 5.45 -1.98
CA GLY A 295 -14.71 5.60 -3.38
C GLY A 295 -13.21 5.77 -3.57
N ASP A 296 -12.38 5.07 -2.80
CA ASP A 296 -10.92 5.04 -2.93
C ASP A 296 -10.42 3.90 -3.88
N GLY A 297 -11.27 2.91 -4.13
CA GLY A 297 -11.02 1.76 -5.01
C GLY A 297 -10.81 0.42 -4.30
N LEU A 298 -10.75 0.39 -2.96
CA LEU A 298 -10.77 -0.81 -2.13
C LEU A 298 -12.22 -1.10 -1.73
N LEU A 299 -12.65 -2.36 -1.80
CA LEU A 299 -14.04 -2.69 -1.44
C LEU A 299 -14.21 -2.70 0.08
N ASP A 300 -15.37 -2.30 0.61
CA ASP A 300 -15.60 -2.24 2.06
C ASP A 300 -15.26 -3.60 2.73
N GLY A 301 -15.63 -4.71 2.10
CA GLY A 301 -15.28 -6.05 2.59
C GLY A 301 -13.80 -6.41 2.54
N GLU A 302 -13.05 -5.88 1.56
CA GLU A 302 -11.59 -6.01 1.50
C GLU A 302 -10.93 -5.20 2.62
N GLU A 303 -11.42 -4.00 2.89
CA GLU A 303 -10.93 -3.11 3.94
C GLU A 303 -10.98 -3.74 5.33
N PHE A 304 -12.04 -4.49 5.66
CA PHE A 304 -12.09 -5.29 6.90
C PHE A 304 -10.95 -6.31 7.01
N SER A 305 -10.39 -6.77 5.89
CA SER A 305 -9.25 -7.70 5.88
C SER A 305 -7.91 -6.98 6.04
N PHE A 306 -7.82 -5.74 5.58
CA PHE A 306 -6.65 -4.86 5.74
C PHE A 306 -6.70 -3.99 7.00
N HIS A 307 -7.80 -4.07 7.75
CA HIS A 307 -8.09 -3.28 8.95
C HIS A 307 -8.16 -1.77 8.69
N THR A 308 -8.46 -1.37 7.46
CA THR A 308 -8.70 0.03 7.08
C THR A 308 -10.15 0.45 7.36
N ASN A 309 -10.45 1.74 7.25
CA ASN A 309 -11.76 2.33 7.53
C ASN A 309 -12.59 2.51 6.25
N PRO A 310 -13.67 1.72 6.04
CA PRO A 310 -14.47 1.76 4.81
C PRO A 310 -15.27 3.03 4.55
N SER A 311 -15.11 4.04 5.39
CA SER A 311 -15.74 5.35 5.22
C SER A 311 -14.74 6.48 5.03
N GLU A 312 -13.44 6.17 4.96
CA GLU A 312 -12.34 7.12 4.86
C GLU A 312 -11.26 6.62 3.88
N ARG A 313 -11.11 7.33 2.77
CA ARG A 313 -10.22 6.95 1.66
C ARG A 313 -8.75 6.73 2.04
N ASP A 314 -8.34 7.25 3.18
CA ASP A 314 -6.96 7.38 3.63
C ASP A 314 -7.06 7.25 5.14
N THR A 315 -6.84 6.02 5.63
CA THR A 315 -7.13 5.62 7.02
C THR A 315 -6.16 6.23 8.02
N ASP A 316 -4.88 6.38 7.67
CA ASP A 316 -3.85 6.94 8.55
C ASP A 316 -3.54 8.42 8.30
N HIS A 317 -4.13 8.99 7.24
CA HIS A 317 -4.11 10.41 6.88
C HIS A 317 -2.72 10.94 6.49
N ASP A 318 -1.92 10.11 5.83
CA ASP A 318 -0.58 10.46 5.38
C ASP A 318 -0.56 11.09 3.96
N GLY A 319 -1.69 11.02 3.25
CA GLY A 319 -1.89 11.56 1.91
C GLY A 319 -1.78 10.52 0.77
N LEU A 320 -1.50 9.26 1.09
CA LEU A 320 -1.68 8.08 0.26
C LEU A 320 -3.03 7.46 0.60
N ASN A 321 -3.74 6.88 -0.37
CA ASN A 321 -5.06 6.30 -0.12
C ASN A 321 -4.95 4.79 0.02
N ASP A 322 -5.78 4.16 0.84
CA ASP A 322 -5.67 2.77 1.28
C ASP A 322 -5.53 1.79 0.11
N TYR A 323 -6.28 2.01 -0.98
CA TYR A 323 -6.15 1.24 -2.21
C TYR A 323 -4.72 1.24 -2.76
N LYS A 324 -4.07 2.41 -2.86
CA LYS A 324 -2.70 2.52 -3.39
C LYS A 324 -1.70 1.86 -2.47
N GLU A 325 -1.86 2.06 -1.17
CA GLU A 325 -1.01 1.46 -0.17
C GLU A 325 -1.06 -0.07 -0.28
N VAL A 326 -2.26 -0.65 -0.26
CA VAL A 326 -2.42 -2.11 -0.31
C VAL A 326 -2.04 -2.71 -1.67
N LYS A 327 -2.48 -2.09 -2.78
CA LYS A 327 -2.40 -2.70 -4.11
C LYS A 327 -1.18 -2.27 -4.94
N ILE A 328 -0.57 -1.13 -4.66
CA ILE A 328 0.48 -0.53 -5.49
C ILE A 328 1.81 -0.46 -4.75
N TYR A 329 1.86 0.23 -3.61
CA TYR A 329 3.11 0.53 -2.90
C TYR A 329 3.45 -0.52 -1.84
N HIS A 330 2.45 -1.29 -1.39
CA HIS A 330 2.59 -2.30 -0.34
C HIS A 330 3.07 -1.74 0.99
N THR A 331 2.72 -0.49 1.27
CA THR A 331 2.83 0.18 2.56
C THR A 331 1.73 -0.31 3.51
N ASN A 332 1.82 0.09 4.79
CA ASN A 332 0.84 -0.24 5.80
C ASN A 332 -0.22 0.87 5.91
N PRO A 333 -1.47 0.66 5.47
CA PRO A 333 -2.53 1.68 5.43
C PRO A 333 -3.08 2.12 6.79
N ASN A 334 -2.39 1.77 7.86
CA ASN A 334 -2.70 2.17 9.23
C ASN A 334 -1.50 2.83 9.91
N LYS A 335 -0.49 3.22 9.13
CA LYS A 335 0.77 3.76 9.63
C LYS A 335 1.29 4.76 8.63
N PHE A 336 1.21 6.02 9.04
CA PHE A 336 1.56 7.19 8.24
C PHE A 336 2.99 7.25 7.67
N ASP A 337 3.88 6.38 8.12
CA ASP A 337 5.30 6.26 7.75
C ASP A 337 5.62 4.77 7.89
N SER A 338 5.60 4.03 6.80
CA SER A 338 5.62 2.57 6.81
C SER A 338 6.97 1.98 7.16
N ASP A 339 8.06 2.64 6.80
CA ASP A 339 9.44 2.18 7.01
C ASP A 339 10.15 2.84 8.21
N ASP A 340 9.49 3.75 8.93
CA ASP A 340 9.97 4.46 10.13
C ASP A 340 11.19 5.37 9.89
N ASP A 341 11.37 5.86 8.66
CA ASP A 341 12.50 6.73 8.32
C ASP A 341 12.27 8.19 8.73
N GLY A 342 11.01 8.59 8.95
CA GLY A 342 10.57 9.93 9.33
C GLY A 342 9.93 10.74 8.20
N VAL A 343 9.68 10.15 7.03
CA VAL A 343 8.89 10.71 5.93
C VAL A 343 7.52 10.01 5.87
N LEU A 344 6.49 10.71 5.41
CA LEU A 344 5.19 10.09 5.21
C LEU A 344 5.15 9.36 3.86
N ASP A 345 4.52 8.19 3.77
CA ASP A 345 4.48 7.39 2.54
C ASP A 345 3.86 8.20 1.38
N GLY A 346 2.78 8.91 1.67
CA GLY A 346 2.12 9.83 0.74
C GLY A 346 3.03 10.98 0.24
N GLU A 347 3.99 11.43 1.05
CA GLU A 347 4.95 12.45 0.67
C GLU A 347 6.05 11.90 -0.24
N GLU A 348 6.57 10.72 0.06
CA GLU A 348 7.60 10.01 -0.74
C GLU A 348 7.07 9.66 -2.13
N VAL A 349 5.87 9.07 -2.20
CA VAL A 349 5.21 8.75 -3.47
C VAL A 349 5.00 10.01 -4.33
N ARG A 350 4.67 11.15 -3.70
CA ARG A 350 4.50 12.42 -4.43
C ARG A 350 5.83 12.95 -5.00
N ARG A 351 6.96 12.63 -4.38
CA ARG A 351 8.31 12.96 -4.87
C ARG A 351 8.81 11.96 -5.92
N GLY A 352 8.26 10.76 -5.95
CA GLY A 352 8.67 9.67 -6.82
C GLY A 352 9.66 8.71 -6.16
N ASP A 353 9.76 8.78 -4.83
CA ASP A 353 10.58 7.91 -4.00
C ASP A 353 9.79 6.62 -3.67
N ASP A 354 10.46 5.60 -3.14
CA ASP A 354 9.85 4.33 -2.75
C ASP A 354 9.56 4.34 -1.24
N PRO A 355 8.28 4.37 -0.80
CA PRO A 355 7.86 4.52 0.61
C PRO A 355 8.14 3.29 1.50
N MET A 356 8.95 2.36 0.98
CA MET A 356 9.40 1.16 1.68
C MET A 356 10.92 1.04 1.66
N SER A 357 11.62 2.05 1.13
CA SER A 357 13.07 1.99 0.97
C SER A 357 13.81 2.30 2.25
N GLY A 358 13.24 3.12 3.14
CA GLY A 358 13.84 3.67 4.34
C GLY A 358 15.10 4.46 4.00
N ASP A 359 14.97 5.75 3.70
CA ASP A 359 16.07 6.68 3.36
C ASP A 359 15.96 7.89 4.30
N LYS A 360 16.46 7.69 5.53
CA LYS A 360 16.20 8.59 6.66
C LYS A 360 16.79 9.98 6.48
N ASP A 361 17.90 10.14 5.78
CA ASP A 361 18.53 11.44 5.53
C ASP A 361 18.30 12.01 4.12
N ARG A 362 17.69 11.21 3.24
CA ARG A 362 17.18 11.60 1.92
C ARG A 362 18.28 11.93 0.93
N ASP A 363 19.36 11.17 0.97
CA ASP A 363 20.46 11.34 0.04
C ASP A 363 20.34 10.47 -1.24
N GLY A 364 19.37 9.55 -1.25
CA GLY A 364 19.10 8.63 -2.34
C GLY A 364 19.67 7.22 -2.15
N LEU A 365 20.23 6.91 -0.98
CA LEU A 365 20.59 5.56 -0.53
C LEU A 365 19.60 5.11 0.55
N SER A 366 19.28 3.81 0.58
CA SER A 366 18.48 3.30 1.69
C SER A 366 19.35 3.07 2.93
N ASP A 367 18.78 3.22 4.12
CA ASP A 367 19.39 2.94 5.42
C ASP A 367 20.09 1.56 5.43
N GLU A 368 19.47 0.52 4.84
CA GLU A 368 20.09 -0.82 4.74
C GLU A 368 21.36 -0.79 3.87
N PHE A 369 21.32 -0.05 2.78
CA PHE A 369 22.44 0.08 1.85
C PHE A 369 23.58 0.90 2.45
N GLU A 370 23.24 2.01 3.10
CA GLU A 370 24.16 2.88 3.82
C GLU A 370 24.89 2.14 4.93
N MET A 371 24.15 1.39 5.76
CA MET A 371 24.74 0.50 6.78
C MET A 371 25.73 -0.52 6.18
N LYS A 372 25.54 -0.90 4.92
CA LYS A 372 26.39 -1.87 4.22
C LYS A 372 27.64 -1.22 3.63
N ILE A 373 27.56 0.01 3.13
CA ILE A 373 28.71 0.74 2.59
C ILE A 373 29.49 1.47 3.69
N GLY A 374 28.87 1.69 4.86
CA GLY A 374 29.50 2.24 6.06
C GLY A 374 29.19 3.72 6.31
N THR A 375 28.29 4.31 5.53
CA THR A 375 27.75 5.67 5.75
C THR A 375 26.78 5.69 6.92
N ASP A 376 26.45 6.89 7.42
CA ASP A 376 25.51 7.09 8.53
C ASP A 376 24.10 7.42 7.98
N PRO A 377 23.10 6.52 8.12
CA PRO A 377 21.76 6.71 7.55
C PRO A 377 20.97 7.95 8.01
N ALA A 378 21.51 8.68 8.99
CA ALA A 378 20.89 9.90 9.50
C ALA A 378 21.66 11.16 9.06
N VAL A 379 22.68 11.03 8.23
CA VAL A 379 23.58 12.09 7.82
C VAL A 379 23.82 11.99 6.33
N SER A 380 23.10 12.82 5.57
CA SER A 380 23.15 12.79 4.11
C SER A 380 24.55 12.94 3.51
N ASP A 381 25.51 13.46 4.25
CA ASP A 381 26.90 13.71 3.84
C ASP A 381 27.79 13.25 5.00
N THR A 382 28.17 11.97 4.97
CA THR A 382 28.82 11.27 6.10
C THR A 382 30.21 11.84 6.39
N ASP A 383 30.97 12.18 5.35
CA ASP A 383 32.34 12.69 5.51
C ASP A 383 32.42 14.22 5.64
N GLY A 384 31.33 14.91 5.31
CA GLY A 384 31.11 16.33 5.56
C GLY A 384 31.79 17.24 4.55
N ASP A 385 32.08 16.75 3.34
CA ASP A 385 32.78 17.53 2.31
C ASP A 385 31.85 18.34 1.38
N GLY A 386 30.53 18.18 1.55
CA GLY A 386 29.50 19.01 0.95
C GLY A 386 28.73 18.34 -0.19
N ILE A 387 28.96 17.06 -0.45
CA ILE A 387 28.22 16.23 -1.40
C ILE A 387 27.57 15.10 -0.62
N ASN A 388 26.36 14.71 -1.01
CA ASN A 388 25.62 13.71 -0.26
C ASN A 388 26.02 12.28 -0.69
N ASP A 389 25.98 11.30 0.23
CA ASP A 389 26.60 9.98 0.01
C ASP A 389 26.00 9.26 -1.21
N GLY A 390 24.69 9.43 -1.44
CA GLY A 390 24.01 8.94 -2.62
C GLY A 390 24.50 9.52 -3.95
N GLU A 391 24.85 10.80 -3.99
CA GLU A 391 25.46 11.42 -5.18
C GLU A 391 26.89 10.92 -5.40
N GLU A 392 27.67 10.79 -4.33
CA GLU A 392 29.03 10.23 -4.39
C GLU A 392 29.02 8.80 -4.92
N TRP A 393 28.17 7.96 -4.33
CA TRP A 393 28.01 6.56 -4.73
C TRP A 393 27.61 6.43 -6.20
N LYS A 394 26.66 7.25 -6.66
CA LYS A 394 26.20 7.27 -8.05
C LYS A 394 27.31 7.70 -9.01
N ARG A 395 28.23 8.55 -8.55
CA ARG A 395 29.40 9.05 -9.31
C ARG A 395 30.64 8.18 -9.13
N GLY A 396 30.56 7.10 -8.34
CA GLY A 396 31.66 6.15 -8.10
C GLY A 396 32.75 6.69 -7.17
N ILE A 397 32.39 7.61 -6.29
CA ILE A 397 33.25 8.25 -5.29
C ILE A 397 32.99 7.59 -3.94
N ASP A 398 34.00 7.50 -3.07
CA ASP A 398 33.92 6.83 -1.77
C ASP A 398 33.31 7.78 -0.72
N PRO A 399 32.07 7.55 -0.23
CA PRO A 399 31.35 8.50 0.64
C PRO A 399 31.88 8.63 2.08
N LEU A 400 33.06 8.07 2.34
CA LEU A 400 33.69 8.03 3.65
C LEU A 400 35.03 8.78 3.66
N ARG A 401 35.35 9.52 2.60
CA ARG A 401 36.67 10.08 2.34
C ARG A 401 36.60 11.57 1.98
N ASP A 402 36.58 12.37 3.05
CA ASP A 402 36.70 13.83 3.02
C ASP A 402 37.76 14.31 2.03
N GLY A 403 37.30 15.01 0.99
CA GLY A 403 38.15 15.81 0.13
C GLY A 403 38.70 15.12 -1.12
N GLU A 404 38.17 13.95 -1.53
CA GLU A 404 38.46 13.41 -2.87
C GLU A 404 38.03 14.38 -3.99
N PHE A 405 37.00 15.19 -3.77
CA PHE A 405 36.49 16.16 -4.74
C PHE A 405 37.38 17.37 -4.99
N LEU A 406 38.26 17.70 -4.03
CA LEU A 406 39.26 18.77 -4.17
C LEU A 406 40.61 18.23 -4.65
N ALA A 407 40.70 16.92 -4.93
CA ALA A 407 41.85 16.36 -5.60
C ALA A 407 41.89 16.83 -7.07
N ASP A 408 43.11 16.81 -7.61
CA ASP A 408 43.42 16.96 -9.03
C ASP A 408 44.31 15.75 -9.32
N THR A 409 43.65 14.60 -9.51
CA THR A 409 44.27 13.28 -9.46
C THR A 409 45.25 13.07 -10.60
N ASP A 410 44.98 13.65 -11.77
CA ASP A 410 45.84 13.57 -12.94
C ASP A 410 46.81 14.78 -13.10
N GLY A 411 46.59 15.84 -12.32
CA GLY A 411 47.48 17.00 -12.22
C GLY A 411 47.36 18.00 -13.37
N ASP A 412 46.25 18.01 -14.09
CA ASP A 412 46.00 18.91 -15.22
C ASP A 412 45.49 20.31 -14.79
N GLY A 413 45.06 20.43 -13.52
CA GLY A 413 44.55 21.64 -12.89
C GLY A 413 43.02 21.78 -12.90
N LEU A 414 42.30 20.78 -13.39
CA LEU A 414 40.88 20.55 -13.21
C LEU A 414 40.69 19.70 -11.95
N LEU A 415 39.76 20.07 -11.08
CA LEU A 415 39.49 19.25 -9.90
C LEU A 415 38.70 18.01 -10.30
N ASP A 416 38.90 16.89 -9.61
CA ASP A 416 38.18 15.63 -9.82
C ASP A 416 36.65 15.82 -9.86
N ILE A 417 36.11 16.78 -9.09
CA ILE A 417 34.68 17.15 -9.13
C ILE A 417 34.27 17.86 -10.43
N ASP A 418 35.11 18.77 -10.92
CA ASP A 418 34.87 19.49 -12.16
C ASP A 418 34.93 18.49 -13.33
N GLU A 419 35.83 17.53 -13.27
CA GLU A 419 35.93 16.47 -14.28
C GLU A 419 34.66 15.62 -14.38
N VAL A 420 34.04 15.28 -13.24
CA VAL A 420 32.72 14.61 -13.26
C VAL A 420 31.67 15.49 -13.91
N PHE A 421 31.71 16.80 -13.66
CA PHE A 421 30.75 17.74 -14.23
C PHE A 421 30.92 17.88 -15.74
N TYR A 422 32.16 17.96 -16.23
CA TYR A 422 32.49 18.06 -17.65
C TYR A 422 32.53 16.70 -18.38
N GLY A 423 32.47 15.59 -17.64
CA GLY A 423 32.47 14.22 -18.15
C GLY A 423 33.85 13.70 -18.57
N THR A 424 34.92 14.34 -18.11
CA THR A 424 36.33 14.00 -18.40
C THR A 424 36.85 12.89 -17.48
N ASP A 425 37.98 12.28 -17.84
CA ASP A 425 38.58 11.15 -17.13
C ASP A 425 39.61 11.61 -16.09
N ARG A 426 39.26 11.47 -14.80
CA ARG A 426 40.06 11.89 -13.63
C ARG A 426 41.46 11.33 -13.50
N LEU A 427 41.78 10.34 -14.33
CA LEU A 427 43.10 9.70 -14.36
C LEU A 427 43.89 10.07 -15.61
N ASN A 428 43.35 10.95 -16.46
CA ASN A 428 43.89 11.26 -17.76
C ASN A 428 43.77 12.78 -18.07
N PRO A 429 44.89 13.52 -18.03
CA PRO A 429 44.89 14.99 -18.11
C PRO A 429 44.58 15.56 -19.51
N ASP A 430 44.04 14.74 -20.41
CA ASP A 430 43.77 14.98 -21.84
C ASP A 430 42.84 13.84 -22.29
N THR A 431 41.53 13.97 -21.97
CA THR A 431 40.55 12.88 -22.06
C THR A 431 40.39 12.36 -23.48
N ASP A 432 40.41 13.27 -24.48
CA ASP A 432 40.24 12.92 -25.88
C ASP A 432 41.57 12.59 -26.59
N GLY A 433 42.70 12.88 -25.95
CA GLY A 433 44.05 12.58 -26.42
C GLY A 433 44.52 13.46 -27.57
N ASP A 434 43.97 14.67 -27.73
CA ASP A 434 44.29 15.58 -28.83
C ASP A 434 45.58 16.42 -28.60
N GLY A 435 46.09 16.38 -27.38
CA GLY A 435 47.29 17.08 -26.93
C GLY A 435 47.05 18.41 -26.20
N VAL A 436 45.80 18.78 -25.94
CA VAL A 436 45.39 19.86 -25.03
C VAL A 436 44.82 19.21 -23.77
N SER A 437 45.07 19.80 -22.60
CA SER A 437 44.52 19.26 -21.36
C SER A 437 43.09 19.72 -21.15
N ASP A 438 42.27 18.87 -20.52
CA ASP A 438 40.85 19.12 -20.28
C ASP A 438 40.63 20.49 -19.62
N LYS A 439 41.45 20.82 -18.60
CA LYS A 439 41.43 22.13 -17.93
C LYS A 439 41.60 23.29 -18.90
N LYS A 440 42.54 23.19 -19.83
CA LYS A 440 42.83 24.27 -20.80
C LYS A 440 41.71 24.43 -21.81
N GLU A 441 41.03 23.35 -22.15
CA GLU A 441 39.90 23.39 -23.06
C GLU A 441 38.71 24.07 -22.39
N ILE A 442 38.40 23.69 -21.16
CA ILE A 442 37.33 24.33 -20.37
C ILE A 442 37.64 25.82 -20.13
N ASP A 443 38.87 26.18 -19.77
CA ASP A 443 39.29 27.58 -19.59
C ASP A 443 39.24 28.37 -20.92
N ALA A 444 39.36 27.68 -22.06
CA ALA A 444 39.24 28.25 -23.41
C ALA A 444 37.82 28.13 -23.99
N LEU A 445 36.86 27.59 -23.24
CA LEU A 445 35.49 27.30 -23.68
C LEU A 445 35.39 26.36 -24.90
N THR A 446 36.35 25.46 -25.06
CA THR A 446 36.35 24.39 -26.09
C THR A 446 35.86 23.05 -25.49
N ASN A 447 35.70 22.01 -26.31
CA ASN A 447 35.10 20.73 -25.90
C ASN A 447 36.15 19.67 -25.47
N PRO A 448 36.24 19.31 -24.16
CA PRO A 448 37.26 18.38 -23.65
C PRO A 448 37.00 16.89 -23.93
N LEU A 449 35.89 16.54 -24.58
CA LEU A 449 35.49 15.14 -24.83
C LEU A 449 35.54 14.74 -26.30
N GLY A 450 36.06 15.59 -27.17
CA GLY A 450 36.01 15.36 -28.60
C GLY A 450 37.29 15.81 -29.27
N PRO A 451 37.98 14.90 -30.00
CA PRO A 451 39.35 15.09 -30.50
C PRO A 451 39.43 16.42 -31.21
N GLY A 452 39.96 17.44 -30.53
CA GLY A 452 39.81 18.85 -30.91
C GLY A 452 39.87 19.07 -32.42
N ASP A 453 38.70 19.40 -33.00
CA ASP A 453 38.45 19.96 -34.35
C ASP A 453 36.96 19.78 -34.74
N MET A 454 36.02 20.40 -34.02
CA MET A 454 34.64 20.52 -34.53
C MET A 454 34.07 21.92 -34.32
N ASP A 455 34.69 22.89 -35.00
CA ASP A 455 34.08 24.14 -35.52
C ASP A 455 32.92 24.63 -34.64
N PHE A 456 33.23 25.02 -33.41
CA PHE A 456 32.24 25.21 -32.34
C PHE A 456 31.19 26.26 -32.72
N ASP A 457 31.61 27.27 -33.48
CA ASP A 457 30.76 28.34 -33.96
C ASP A 457 30.16 28.08 -35.37
N GLY A 458 30.66 27.06 -36.06
CA GLY A 458 30.16 26.59 -37.36
C GLY A 458 30.58 27.46 -38.55
N ASP A 459 31.64 28.25 -38.41
CA ASP A 459 32.15 29.17 -39.43
C ASP A 459 33.04 28.49 -40.50
N GLY A 460 33.53 27.28 -40.19
CA GLY A 460 34.32 26.44 -41.08
C GLY A 460 35.82 26.43 -40.81
N LEU A 461 36.31 27.18 -39.81
CA LEU A 461 37.60 26.93 -39.17
C LEU A 461 37.42 25.95 -38.03
N THR A 462 38.46 25.17 -37.75
CA THR A 462 38.47 24.40 -36.50
C THR A 462 38.96 25.29 -35.36
N ASP A 463 38.49 25.04 -34.13
CA ASP A 463 38.92 25.76 -32.92
C ASP A 463 40.46 25.84 -32.79
N LYS A 464 41.17 24.81 -33.31
CA LYS A 464 42.64 24.76 -33.39
C LYS A 464 43.22 25.70 -34.45
N GLU A 465 42.59 25.77 -35.63
CA GLU A 465 42.95 26.72 -36.67
C GLU A 465 42.73 28.15 -36.18
N GLU A 466 41.63 28.40 -35.48
CA GLU A 466 41.31 29.71 -34.92
C GLU A 466 42.33 30.18 -33.90
N LYS A 467 42.73 29.31 -32.97
CA LYS A 467 43.83 29.59 -32.04
C LYS A 467 45.15 29.91 -32.74
N ARG A 468 45.42 29.25 -33.88
CA ARG A 468 46.62 29.51 -34.69
C ARG A 468 46.55 30.86 -35.41
N TYR A 469 45.34 31.26 -35.83
CA TYR A 469 45.09 32.51 -36.53
C TYR A 469 44.80 33.69 -35.57
N GLY A 470 44.56 33.42 -34.29
CA GLY A 470 44.25 34.42 -33.26
C GLY A 470 42.79 34.86 -33.25
N THR A 471 41.89 34.04 -33.79
CA THR A 471 40.43 34.26 -33.78
C THR A 471 39.79 33.52 -32.59
N ASN A 472 38.52 33.79 -32.33
CA ASN A 472 37.77 33.34 -31.16
C ASN A 472 36.89 32.13 -31.53
N PRO A 473 37.19 30.94 -30.99
CA PRO A 473 36.47 29.70 -31.31
C PRO A 473 34.97 29.67 -31.01
N SER A 474 34.46 30.68 -30.30
CA SER A 474 33.05 30.79 -29.95
C SER A 474 32.26 31.76 -30.83
N LEU A 475 32.91 32.44 -31.78
CA LEU A 475 32.30 33.52 -32.56
C LEU A 475 32.65 33.39 -34.04
N PRO A 476 31.65 33.19 -34.93
CA PRO A 476 31.92 33.02 -36.38
C PRO A 476 32.58 34.21 -37.05
N ASP A 477 32.64 35.34 -36.37
CA ASP A 477 33.18 36.63 -36.79
C ASP A 477 33.71 37.30 -35.52
N SER A 478 35.01 37.11 -35.28
CA SER A 478 35.65 37.54 -34.05
C SER A 478 35.59 39.05 -33.86
N ASP A 479 35.86 39.82 -34.91
CA ASP A 479 35.97 41.29 -34.85
C ASP A 479 34.65 42.02 -35.11
N GLY A 480 33.61 41.27 -35.52
CA GLY A 480 32.25 41.75 -35.71
C GLY A 480 32.11 42.67 -36.91
N ASP A 481 33.01 42.61 -37.89
CA ASP A 481 32.98 43.46 -39.08
C ASP A 481 31.99 42.97 -40.17
N GLY A 482 31.43 41.77 -39.96
CA GLY A 482 30.47 41.12 -40.84
C GLY A 482 31.08 40.13 -41.83
N VAL A 483 32.37 39.81 -41.73
CA VAL A 483 33.06 38.75 -42.46
C VAL A 483 33.46 37.65 -41.48
N SER A 484 33.19 36.38 -41.82
CA SER A 484 33.56 35.28 -40.93
C SER A 484 35.07 35.07 -40.89
N ASP A 485 35.57 34.58 -39.76
CA ASP A 485 36.99 34.33 -39.52
C ASP A 485 37.56 33.39 -40.60
N PHE A 486 36.81 32.36 -40.98
CA PHE A 486 37.11 31.48 -42.11
C PHE A 486 37.31 32.22 -43.44
N GLU A 487 36.41 33.15 -43.78
CA GLU A 487 36.51 33.90 -45.04
C GLU A 487 37.66 34.92 -45.01
N GLU A 488 38.01 35.46 -43.83
CA GLU A 488 39.17 36.34 -43.66
C GLU A 488 40.49 35.59 -43.85
N VAL A 489 40.64 34.43 -43.19
CA VAL A 489 41.79 33.53 -43.32
C VAL A 489 41.97 33.11 -44.79
N LYS A 490 40.89 32.71 -45.45
CA LYS A 490 40.89 32.27 -46.86
C LYS A 490 41.25 33.38 -47.83
N ARG A 491 40.87 34.63 -47.54
CA ARG A 491 41.19 35.81 -48.36
C ARG A 491 42.56 36.41 -48.06
N GLY A 492 43.24 35.93 -47.01
CA GLY A 492 44.53 36.46 -46.55
C GLY A 492 44.42 37.91 -46.05
N VAL A 493 43.23 38.29 -45.57
CA VAL A 493 43.00 39.59 -44.93
C VAL A 493 43.62 39.52 -43.53
N LYS A 494 44.20 40.62 -43.07
CA LYS A 494 44.84 40.67 -41.75
C LYS A 494 43.73 40.73 -40.69
N LEU A 495 43.52 39.60 -40.02
CA LEU A 495 42.73 39.49 -38.79
C LEU A 495 43.21 40.59 -37.83
N GLN A 496 42.35 41.55 -37.51
CA GLN A 496 42.74 42.60 -36.58
C GLN A 496 42.65 42.04 -35.16
N GLU A 497 43.81 41.92 -34.51
CA GLU A 497 43.95 41.47 -33.12
C GLU A 497 42.94 42.18 -32.22
N ILE A 498 41.94 41.45 -31.73
CA ILE A 498 41.25 41.84 -30.50
C ILE A 498 42.25 41.57 -29.39
N ASN A 499 42.94 42.63 -28.96
CA ASN A 499 43.68 42.59 -27.71
C ASN A 499 42.67 42.44 -26.57
N TYR A 500 42.70 41.27 -25.92
CA TYR A 500 42.03 41.01 -24.63
C TYR A 500 42.52 41.94 -23.54
#